data_AF-A0A6A7M5R3-F1
#
_entry.id   AF-A0A6A7M5R3-F1
#
_cell.length_a   1.000
_cell.length_b   1.000
_cell.length_c   1.000
_cell.angle_alpha   90.00
_cell.angle_beta   90.00
_cell.angle_gamma   90.00
#
_symmetry.space_group_name_H-M   'P 1'
#
loop_
_entity.id
_entity.type
_entity.pdbx_description
1 polymer ?
#
loop_
_entity_poly.entity_id
_entity_poly.type
_entity_poly.pdbx_seq_one_letter_code
_entity_poly.pdbx_strand_id
1 'polypeptide(L)'
;MYRPKVTVKTAAEVKAILGEDFPSQVAKILDHIDSHCRAWIERCPFVAISSTNAAGAMDVSPKGDPPGFVRVLDKHTLAVRQYAGPAVGHRTQDGVQRN
;
A
#
# COMPACT_ATOMS: atom_id res chain seq x y z
N MET A 1 7.96 -27.18 19.13
CA MET A 1 7.01 -26.35 18.35
C MET A 1 6.25 -25.45 19.31
N TYR A 2 6.15 -24.15 19.07
CA TYR A 2 5.36 -23.25 19.91
C TYR A 2 3.86 -23.60 19.81
N ARG A 3 3.17 -23.74 20.94
CA ARG A 3 1.70 -23.88 21.01
C ARG A 3 1.12 -22.64 21.69
N PRO A 4 0.31 -21.81 21.00
CA PRO A 4 -0.33 -20.67 21.62
C PRO A 4 -1.29 -21.12 22.72
N LYS A 5 -1.21 -20.48 23.90
CA LYS A 5 -2.01 -20.82 25.09
C LYS A 5 -3.29 -19.98 25.21
N VAL A 6 -3.34 -18.82 24.55
CA VAL A 6 -4.45 -17.86 24.63
C VAL A 6 -4.73 -17.35 23.22
N THR A 7 -5.98 -17.36 22.82
CA THR A 7 -6.45 -16.77 21.56
C THR A 7 -7.01 -15.39 21.86
N VAL A 8 -6.48 -14.38 21.18
CA VAL A 8 -6.97 -12.99 21.24
C VAL A 8 -7.87 -12.76 20.04
N LYS A 9 -9.10 -12.28 20.28
CA LYS A 9 -10.16 -12.12 19.28
C LYS A 9 -10.47 -10.67 18.94
N THR A 10 -10.10 -9.72 19.80
CA THR A 10 -10.43 -8.32 19.62
C THR A 10 -9.23 -7.40 19.84
N ALA A 11 -9.27 -6.22 19.23
CA ALA A 11 -8.26 -5.18 19.47
C ALA A 11 -8.24 -4.74 20.95
N ALA A 12 -9.39 -4.75 21.63
CA ALA A 12 -9.49 -4.41 23.05
C ALA A 12 -8.73 -5.41 23.94
N GLU A 13 -8.85 -6.71 23.66
CA GLU A 13 -8.09 -7.75 24.36
C GLU A 13 -6.59 -7.63 24.11
N VAL A 14 -6.17 -7.29 22.88
CA VAL A 14 -4.75 -6.98 22.59
C VAL A 14 -4.26 -5.83 23.47
N LYS A 15 -5.02 -4.74 23.55
CA LYS A 15 -4.65 -3.56 24.34
C LYS A 15 -4.61 -3.86 25.85
N ALA A 16 -5.52 -4.70 26.36
CA ALA A 16 -5.50 -5.14 27.74
C ALA A 16 -4.24 -5.98 28.09
N ILE A 17 -3.71 -6.76 27.13
CA ILE A 17 -2.49 -7.56 27.32
C ILE A 17 -1.23 -6.70 27.20
N LEU A 18 -1.17 -5.79 26.22
CA LEU A 18 0.01 -4.98 25.94
C LEU A 18 0.12 -3.74 26.84
N GLY A 19 -0.98 -3.25 27.38
CA GLY A 19 -1.04 -2.05 28.21
C GLY A 19 -1.13 -0.75 27.39
N GLU A 20 -0.64 0.34 27.98
CA GLU A 20 -0.61 1.65 27.34
C GLU A 20 0.44 1.73 26.22
N ASP A 21 0.15 2.56 25.22
CA ASP A 21 1.06 2.78 24.10
C ASP A 21 2.24 3.63 24.56
N PHE A 22 3.47 3.16 24.31
CA PHE A 22 4.66 3.96 24.53
C PHE A 22 4.69 5.16 23.58
N PRO A 23 5.22 6.33 23.98
CA PRO A 23 5.29 7.51 23.11
C PRO A 23 5.92 7.25 21.74
N SER A 24 6.93 6.38 21.66
CA SER A 24 7.58 5.98 20.41
C SER A 24 6.68 5.14 19.49
N GLN A 25 5.73 4.37 20.04
CA GLN A 25 4.76 3.59 19.27
C GLN A 25 3.70 4.48 18.64
N VAL A 26 3.32 5.56 19.32
CA VAL A 26 2.37 6.54 18.80
C VAL A 26 3.05 7.44 17.77
N ALA A 27 4.27 7.91 18.05
CA ALA A 27 4.99 8.86 17.20
C ALA A 27 5.30 8.35 15.77
N LYS A 28 5.34 7.02 15.56
CA LYS A 28 5.55 6.42 14.23
C LYS A 28 4.30 6.40 13.35
N ILE A 29 3.12 6.73 13.90
CA ILE A 29 1.86 6.76 13.14
C ILE A 29 1.80 8.11 12.44
N LEU A 30 1.89 8.09 11.12
CA LEU A 30 1.86 9.28 10.28
C LEU A 30 0.66 9.23 9.35
N ASP A 31 -0.08 10.33 9.28
CA ASP A 31 -1.16 10.57 8.31
C ASP A 31 -0.66 11.29 7.03
N HIS A 32 0.64 11.56 6.96
CA HIS A 32 1.29 12.31 5.89
C HIS A 32 2.69 11.77 5.57
N ILE A 33 3.22 12.23 4.44
CA ILE A 33 4.58 11.96 3.98
C ILE A 33 5.53 12.93 4.71
N ASP A 34 6.29 12.40 5.67
CA ASP A 34 7.34 13.15 6.36
C ASP A 34 8.66 13.16 5.54
N SER A 35 9.71 13.73 6.13
CA SER A 35 11.03 13.80 5.48
C SER A 35 11.65 12.42 5.22
N HIS A 36 11.41 11.43 6.09
CA HIS A 36 11.93 10.07 5.93
C HIS A 36 11.20 9.34 4.81
N CYS A 37 9.87 9.38 4.80
CA CYS A 37 9.05 8.83 3.74
C CYS A 37 9.40 9.45 2.38
N ARG A 38 9.56 10.78 2.31
CA ARG A 38 10.00 11.46 1.08
C ARG A 38 11.34 10.93 0.59
N ALA A 39 12.34 10.90 1.47
CA ALA A 39 13.68 10.47 1.12
C ALA A 39 13.74 8.99 0.73
N TRP A 40 12.82 8.16 1.23
CA TRP A 40 12.67 6.77 0.82
C TRP A 40 12.03 6.68 -0.57
N ILE A 41 10.86 7.32 -0.77
CA ILE A 41 10.09 7.30 -2.02
C ILE A 41 10.93 7.80 -3.20
N GLU A 42 11.65 8.91 -3.02
CA GLU A 42 12.48 9.51 -4.09
C GLU A 42 13.65 8.59 -4.53
N ARG A 43 14.04 7.62 -3.71
CA ARG A 43 15.08 6.63 -4.02
C ARG A 43 14.55 5.31 -4.56
N CYS A 44 13.24 5.07 -4.47
CA CYS A 44 12.63 3.82 -4.94
C CYS A 44 12.64 3.76 -6.48
N PRO A 45 13.19 2.70 -7.10
CA PRO A 45 13.12 2.47 -8.55
C PRO A 45 11.86 1.68 -8.96
N PHE A 46 10.96 1.41 -8.01
CA PHE A 46 9.79 0.58 -8.22
C PHE A 46 8.64 0.93 -7.26
N VAL A 47 7.41 0.84 -7.75
CA VAL A 47 6.16 0.97 -6.96
C VAL A 47 5.10 0.03 -7.54
N ALA A 48 4.32 -0.61 -6.67
CA ALA A 48 3.08 -1.27 -7.04
C ALA A 48 1.89 -0.43 -6.57
N ILE A 49 0.98 -0.10 -7.48
CA ILE A 49 -0.25 0.66 -7.16
C ILE A 49 -1.43 -0.27 -7.37
N SER A 50 -2.23 -0.50 -6.34
CA SER A 50 -3.49 -1.22 -6.44
C SER A 50 -4.69 -0.30 -6.28
N SER A 51 -5.78 -0.65 -6.95
CA SER A 51 -7.07 0.00 -6.76
C SER A 51 -8.16 -1.07 -6.74
N THR A 52 -9.32 -0.70 -6.20
CA THR A 52 -10.52 -1.54 -6.22
C THR A 52 -11.66 -0.75 -6.87
N ASN A 53 -12.49 -1.45 -7.63
CA ASN A 53 -13.72 -0.86 -8.16
C ASN A 53 -14.88 -0.97 -7.15
N ALA A 54 -16.02 -0.36 -7.46
CA ALA A 54 -17.20 -0.39 -6.59
C ALA A 54 -17.77 -1.80 -6.34
N ALA A 55 -17.46 -2.77 -7.19
CA ALA A 55 -17.85 -4.17 -7.03
C ALA A 55 -16.83 -4.99 -6.20
N GLY A 56 -15.76 -4.37 -5.71
CA GLY A 56 -14.71 -5.03 -4.92
C GLY A 56 -13.67 -5.79 -5.76
N ALA A 57 -13.73 -5.72 -7.09
CA ALA A 57 -12.67 -6.29 -7.92
C ALA A 57 -11.40 -5.44 -7.81
N MET A 58 -10.25 -6.10 -7.64
CA MET A 58 -8.95 -5.48 -7.40
C MET A 58 -8.04 -5.66 -8.62
N ASP A 59 -7.26 -4.62 -8.92
CA ASP A 59 -6.18 -4.68 -9.91
C ASP A 59 -4.90 -4.08 -9.33
N VAL A 60 -3.74 -4.50 -9.85
CA VAL A 60 -2.42 -4.01 -9.43
C VAL A 60 -1.56 -3.68 -10.64
N SER A 61 -1.02 -2.46 -10.65
CA SER A 61 -0.12 -1.97 -11.69
C SER A 61 1.29 -1.78 -11.13
N PRO A 62 2.24 -2.68 -11.43
CA PRO A 62 3.65 -2.47 -11.14
C PRO A 62 4.23 -1.37 -12.05
N LYS A 63 5.08 -0.50 -11.51
CA LYS A 63 5.76 0.58 -12.23
C LYS A 63 7.22 0.63 -11.83
N GLY A 64 8.10 0.73 -12.81
CA GLY A 64 9.54 0.85 -12.61
C GLY A 64 10.15 1.86 -13.58
N ASP A 65 11.09 2.64 -13.06
CA ASP A 65 11.86 3.68 -13.76
C ASP A 65 13.03 4.06 -12.81
N PRO A 66 14.09 4.76 -13.27
CA PRO A 66 15.13 5.22 -12.36
C PRO A 66 14.58 6.06 -11.19
N PRO A 67 15.27 6.07 -10.04
CA PRO A 67 14.88 6.87 -8.88
C PRO A 67 14.52 8.32 -9.23
N GLY A 68 13.46 8.84 -8.62
CA GLY A 68 12.89 10.17 -8.90
C GLY A 68 11.69 10.16 -9.86
N PHE A 69 11.27 9.01 -10.39
CA PHE A 69 10.06 8.92 -11.22
C PHE A 69 8.75 9.04 -10.43
N VAL A 70 8.80 8.75 -9.13
CA VAL A 70 7.78 9.13 -8.15
C VAL A 70 8.24 10.41 -7.47
N ARG A 71 7.46 11.47 -7.57
CA ARG A 71 7.73 12.76 -6.92
C ARG A 71 6.72 13.04 -5.82
N VAL A 72 7.20 13.43 -4.66
CA VAL A 72 6.36 13.92 -3.56
C VAL A 72 6.10 15.40 -3.78
N LEU A 73 4.87 15.76 -4.16
CA LEU A 73 4.49 17.15 -4.42
C LEU A 73 4.25 17.91 -3.12
N ASP A 74 3.60 17.27 -2.15
CA ASP A 74 3.34 17.82 -0.82
C ASP A 74 3.18 16.67 0.20
N LYS A 75 2.69 16.98 1.40
CA LYS A 75 2.50 16.03 2.51
C LYS A 75 1.53 14.89 2.21
N HIS A 76 0.64 15.02 1.23
CA HIS A 76 -0.40 14.03 0.91
C HIS A 76 -0.49 13.69 -0.58
N THR A 77 0.33 14.32 -1.43
CA THR A 77 0.23 14.17 -2.89
C THR A 77 1.51 13.60 -3.50
N LEU A 78 1.36 12.55 -4.30
CA LEU A 78 2.40 11.94 -5.12
C LEU A 78 2.08 12.11 -6.61
N ALA A 79 3.11 12.41 -7.40
CA ALA A 79 3.07 12.32 -8.85
C ALA A 79 3.88 11.10 -9.31
N VAL A 80 3.23 10.17 -9.99
CA VAL A 80 3.88 8.98 -10.56
C VAL A 80 3.90 9.14 -12.07
N ARG A 81 5.10 9.09 -12.67
CA ARG A 81 5.23 9.10 -14.12
C ARG A 81 4.57 7.86 -14.73
N GLN A 82 3.73 8.05 -15.74
CA GLN A 82 3.11 6.99 -16.52
C GLN A 82 3.61 7.06 -17.96
N TYR A 83 4.13 5.95 -18.48
CA TYR A 83 4.39 5.80 -19.91
C TYR A 83 3.16 5.19 -20.58
N ALA A 84 2.78 5.71 -21.76
CA ALA A 84 1.77 5.07 -22.58
C ALA A 84 2.37 3.79 -23.19
N GLY A 85 2.03 2.63 -22.64
CA GLY A 85 2.21 1.35 -23.35
C GLY A 85 1.16 1.23 -24.47
N PRO A 86 1.31 0.27 -25.41
CA PRO A 86 0.21 -0.05 -26.32
C PRO A 86 -1.03 -0.38 -25.47
N ALA A 87 -2.20 0.10 -25.89
CA ALA A 87 -3.45 -0.08 -25.18
C ALA A 87 -3.80 -1.58 -25.07
N VAL A 88 -3.31 -2.24 -24.03
CA VAL A 88 -3.82 -3.54 -23.61
C VAL A 88 -5.09 -3.22 -22.84
N GLY A 89 -6.23 -3.35 -23.55
CA GLY A 89 -7.55 -3.07 -23.02
C GLY A 89 -7.75 -3.74 -21.65
N HIS A 90 -8.47 -3.03 -20.78
CA HIS A 90 -9.01 -3.57 -19.55
C HIS A 90 -9.65 -4.93 -19.85
N ARG A 91 -8.95 -6.01 -19.51
CA ARG A 91 -9.48 -7.36 -19.66
C ARG A 91 -10.44 -7.55 -18.50
N THR A 92 -11.69 -7.14 -18.67
CA THR A 92 -12.81 -7.73 -17.94
C THR A 92 -12.68 -9.24 -18.11
N GLN A 93 -12.53 -9.96 -16.99
CA GLN A 93 -12.65 -11.40 -17.00
C GLN A 93 -14.13 -11.76 -17.17
N ASP A 94 -14.65 -11.61 -18.38
CA ASP A 94 -15.90 -12.25 -18.77
C ASP A 94 -15.54 -13.59 -19.39
N GLY A 95 -15.34 -14.58 -18.52
CA GLY A 95 -15.19 -15.97 -18.89
C GLY A 95 -16.49 -16.54 -19.41
N VAL A 96 -16.68 -16.56 -20.73
CA VAL A 96 -17.46 -17.59 -21.43
C VAL A 96 -16.71 -17.95 -22.71
N GLN A 97 -15.85 -18.96 -22.61
CA GLN A 97 -15.49 -19.78 -23.77
C GLN A 97 -16.67 -20.73 -24.01
N ARG A 98 -17.43 -20.50 -25.08
CA ARG A 98 -18.30 -21.52 -25.69
C ARG A 98 -17.89 -21.67 -27.14
N ASN A 99 -17.35 -22.86 -27.41
CA ASN A 99 -17.05 -23.56 -28.67
C ASN A 99 -16.82 -22.73 -29.94
#